data_AF-A0AA90SW92-F1
#
_entry.id   AF-A0AA90SW92-F1
#
_cell.length_a   1.000
_cell.length_b   1.000
_cell.length_c   1.000
_cell.angle_alpha   90.00
_cell.angle_beta   90.00
_cell.angle_gamma   90.00
#
_symmetry.space_group_name_H-M   'P 1'
#
loop_
_entity.id
_entity.type
_entity.pdbx_description
1 polymer ?
#
loop_
_entity_poly.entity_id
_entity_poly.type
_entity_poly.pdbx_seq_one_letter_code
_entity_poly.pdbx_strand_id
1 'polypeptide(L)'
;MLVFSFDERLLAPMLPETRQAIGELLRGTRVDFPRAIGSFGVGDANRYAAWLHASALTEQWVSSRPYAETVLAQLDDPQLDPRKIIAYLGMPEGRALMSGVGRRAPFTNAVRRAASYAHSFPGNLHVKELVDDIVDAWYELPA
;
A
#
# COMPACT_ATOMS: atom_id res chain seq x y z
N MET A 1 6.75 11.13 12.57
CA MET A 1 7.94 10.43 12.02
C MET A 1 7.80 8.95 12.37
N LEU A 2 7.31 8.13 11.45
CA LEU A 2 7.22 6.68 11.64
C LEU A 2 8.51 6.07 11.10
N VAL A 3 9.26 5.45 11.99
CA VAL A 3 10.50 4.74 11.66
C VAL A 3 10.10 3.44 10.96
N PHE A 4 10.25 3.37 9.64
CA PHE A 4 10.29 2.08 8.95
C PHE A 4 11.63 1.45 9.30
N SER A 5 11.63 0.55 10.27
CA SER A 5 12.83 -0.15 10.69
C SER A 5 13.31 -1.19 9.69
N PHE A 6 12.65 -1.34 8.54
CA PHE A 6 13.04 -2.25 7.46
C PHE A 6 13.49 -1.40 6.27
N ASP A 7 14.80 -1.39 5.99
CA ASP A 7 15.40 -0.56 4.96
C ASP A 7 16.36 -1.38 4.08
N GLU A 8 16.88 -0.76 3.02
CA GLU A 8 17.86 -1.39 2.13
C GLU A 8 19.16 -1.78 2.86
N ARG A 9 19.52 -1.09 3.94
CA ARG A 9 20.75 -1.35 4.71
C ARG A 9 20.66 -2.65 5.49
N LEU A 10 19.45 -3.08 5.83
CA LEU A 10 19.23 -4.40 6.40
C LEU A 10 19.36 -5.51 5.36
N LEU A 11 18.87 -5.30 4.14
CA LEU A 11 18.90 -6.32 3.08
C LEU A 11 20.27 -6.45 2.39
N ALA A 12 20.97 -5.33 2.17
CA ALA A 12 22.24 -5.27 1.46
C ALA A 12 23.34 -6.23 1.99
N PRO A 13 23.55 -6.43 3.29
CA PRO A 13 24.56 -7.37 3.79
C PRO A 13 24.08 -8.83 3.80
N MET A 14 22.79 -9.10 3.57
CA MET A 14 22.26 -10.47 3.60
C MET A 14 22.66 -11.27 2.36
N LEU A 15 22.87 -12.57 2.55
CA LEU A 15 23.05 -13.53 1.46
C LEU A 15 21.79 -13.58 0.56
N PRO A 16 21.95 -13.85 -0.75
CA PRO A 16 20.81 -13.94 -1.67
C PRO A 16 19.71 -14.90 -1.20
N GLU A 17 20.07 -16.05 -0.65
CA GLU A 17 19.16 -17.07 -0.15
C GLU A 17 18.36 -16.57 1.05
N THR A 18 18.99 -15.77 1.92
CA THR A 18 18.31 -15.13 3.05
C THR A 18 17.27 -14.12 2.57
N ARG A 19 17.59 -13.33 1.53
CA ARG A 19 16.63 -12.38 0.95
C ARG A 19 15.45 -13.11 0.31
N GLN A 20 15.71 -14.21 -0.37
CA GLN A 20 14.66 -15.08 -0.93
C GLN A 20 13.75 -15.64 0.17
N ALA A 21 14.32 -16.17 1.25
CA ALA A 21 13.55 -16.69 2.38
C ALA A 21 12.69 -15.61 3.05
N ILE A 22 13.20 -14.38 3.19
CA ILE A 22 12.41 -13.24 3.67
C ILE A 22 11.27 -12.91 2.71
N GLY A 23 11.54 -12.91 1.39
CA GLY A 23 10.51 -12.66 0.38
C GLY A 23 9.40 -13.71 0.41
N GLU A 24 9.74 -14.99 0.58
CA GLU A 24 8.78 -16.07 0.77
C GLU A 24 7.97 -15.90 2.05
N LEU A 25 8.63 -15.57 3.16
CA LEU A 25 7.95 -15.29 4.43
C LEU A 25 6.94 -14.15 4.28
N LEU A 26 7.36 -13.01 3.71
CA LEU A 26 6.50 -11.84 3.53
C LEU A 26 5.28 -12.15 2.65
N ARG A 27 5.45 -12.96 1.59
CA ARG A 27 4.33 -13.43 0.75
C ARG A 27 3.36 -14.31 1.52
N GLY A 28 3.87 -15.16 2.43
CA GLY A 28 3.05 -16.01 3.29
C GLY A 28 2.38 -15.28 4.46
N THR A 29 2.87 -14.10 4.86
CA THR A 29 2.40 -13.35 6.03
C THR A 29 1.72 -12.03 5.66
N ARG A 30 0.83 -12.04 4.66
CA ARG A 30 0.05 -10.83 4.31
C ARG A 30 -0.72 -10.34 5.53
N VAL A 31 -0.62 -9.03 5.83
CA VAL A 31 -1.30 -8.43 6.99
C VAL A 31 -2.80 -8.43 6.79
N ASP A 32 -3.55 -9.03 7.71
CA ASP A 32 -5.01 -9.00 7.73
C ASP A 32 -5.57 -7.80 8.50
N PHE A 33 -6.76 -7.35 8.10
CA PHE A 33 -7.49 -6.28 8.78
C PHE A 33 -8.54 -6.92 9.70
N PRO A 34 -8.29 -6.97 11.02
CA PRO A 34 -9.08 -7.78 11.95
C PRO A 34 -10.46 -7.17 12.28
N ARG A 35 -10.70 -5.91 11.91
CA ARG A 35 -11.93 -5.19 12.24
C ARG A 35 -13.07 -5.51 11.26
N ALA A 36 -14.29 -5.22 11.69
CA ALA A 36 -15.48 -5.33 10.86
C ALA A 36 -15.34 -4.53 9.54
N ILE A 37 -16.10 -4.96 8.54
CA ILE A 37 -16.24 -4.23 7.28
C ILE A 37 -16.58 -2.75 7.58
N GLY A 38 -15.90 -1.84 6.89
CA GLY A 38 -15.99 -0.39 7.09
C GLY A 38 -14.99 0.15 8.11
N SER A 39 -14.29 -0.68 8.88
CA SER A 39 -13.37 -0.19 9.91
C SER A 39 -11.93 -0.68 9.69
N PHE A 40 -10.98 0.23 9.91
CA PHE A 40 -9.57 -0.04 10.15
C PHE A 40 -9.02 1.12 10.99
N GLY A 41 -7.98 0.87 11.79
CA GLY A 41 -7.32 1.91 12.58
C GLY A 41 -5.95 2.29 12.02
N VAL A 42 -5.38 3.37 12.57
CA VAL A 42 -3.99 3.80 12.27
C VAL A 42 -2.98 2.66 12.47
N GLY A 43 -3.18 1.82 13.48
CA GLY A 43 -2.32 0.64 13.71
C GLY A 43 -2.38 -0.38 12.57
N ASP A 44 -3.55 -0.59 11.98
CA ASP A 44 -3.73 -1.52 10.85
C ASP A 44 -3.08 -0.94 9.59
N ALA A 45 -3.26 0.37 9.35
CA ALA A 45 -2.62 1.10 8.26
C ALA A 45 -1.08 1.02 8.36
N ASN A 46 -0.52 1.29 9.55
CA ASN A 46 0.92 1.23 9.78
C ASN A 46 1.50 -0.18 9.54
N ARG A 47 0.83 -1.23 10.04
CA ARG A 47 1.28 -2.62 9.81
C ARG A 47 1.26 -2.97 8.33
N TYR A 48 0.19 -2.60 7.62
CA TYR A 48 0.08 -2.87 6.20
C TYR A 48 1.12 -2.09 5.39
N ALA A 49 1.31 -0.80 5.69
CA ALA A 49 2.33 0.01 5.03
C ALA A 49 3.74 -0.56 5.27
N ALA A 50 4.06 -0.99 6.50
CA ALA A 50 5.34 -1.60 6.81
C ALA A 50 5.55 -2.93 6.08
N TRP A 51 4.53 -3.79 6.05
CA TRP A 51 4.58 -5.05 5.29
C TRP A 51 4.75 -4.80 3.79
N LEU A 52 4.03 -3.82 3.23
CA LEU A 52 4.09 -3.47 1.82
C LEU A 52 5.46 -2.91 1.44
N HIS A 53 6.02 -2.05 2.30
CA HIS A 53 7.38 -1.52 2.17
C HIS A 53 8.43 -2.64 2.18
N ALA A 54 8.37 -3.53 3.17
CA ALA A 54 9.29 -4.65 3.28
C ALA A 54 9.18 -5.60 2.08
N SER A 55 7.96 -5.87 1.60
CA SER A 55 7.72 -6.70 0.43
C SER A 55 8.30 -6.08 -0.83
N ALA A 56 8.08 -4.78 -1.04
CA ALA A 56 8.58 -4.07 -2.20
C ALA A 56 10.10 -3.93 -2.22
N LEU A 57 10.74 -3.63 -1.08
CA LEU A 57 12.19 -3.63 -0.96
C LEU A 57 12.79 -5.03 -1.20
N THR A 58 12.19 -6.07 -0.64
CA THR A 58 12.70 -7.43 -0.82
C THR A 58 12.61 -7.87 -2.29
N GLU A 59 11.49 -7.60 -2.98
CA GLU A 59 11.33 -7.90 -4.41
C GLU A 59 12.30 -7.10 -5.29
N GLN A 60 12.64 -5.87 -4.90
CA GLN A 60 13.67 -5.09 -5.59
C GLN A 60 15.04 -5.74 -5.52
N TRP A 61 15.38 -6.37 -4.40
CA TRP A 61 16.65 -7.09 -4.24
C TRP A 61 16.66 -8.49 -4.85
N VAL A 62 15.53 -9.20 -4.80
CA VAL A 62 15.44 -10.61 -5.24
C VAL A 62 15.17 -10.72 -6.74
N SER A 63 14.27 -9.88 -7.25
CA SER A 63 13.72 -9.98 -8.61
C SER A 63 14.14 -8.81 -9.51
N SER A 64 14.96 -7.87 -9.00
CA SER A 64 15.29 -6.60 -9.65
C SER A 64 14.06 -5.78 -10.06
N ARG A 65 12.91 -6.04 -9.43
CA ARG A 65 11.65 -5.37 -9.74
C ARG A 65 11.61 -3.99 -9.05
N PRO A 66 11.29 -2.90 -9.75
CA PRO A 66 11.21 -1.59 -9.10
C PRO A 66 10.23 -1.57 -7.92
N TYR A 67 10.61 -0.88 -6.84
CA TYR A 67 9.78 -0.73 -5.63
C TYR A 67 8.33 -0.35 -5.95
N ALA A 68 8.16 0.70 -6.76
CA ALA A 68 6.85 1.21 -7.15
C ALA A 68 6.00 0.18 -7.88
N GLU A 69 6.60 -0.64 -8.75
CA GLU A 69 5.87 -1.69 -9.46
C GLU A 69 5.38 -2.80 -8.53
N THR A 70 6.16 -3.16 -7.52
CA THR A 70 5.72 -4.15 -6.53
C THR A 70 4.56 -3.61 -5.71
N VAL A 71 4.64 -2.34 -5.28
CA VAL A 71 3.53 -1.70 -4.55
C VAL A 71 2.28 -1.63 -5.42
N LEU A 72 2.39 -1.18 -6.65
CA LEU A 72 1.28 -1.07 -7.59
C LEU A 72 0.64 -2.43 -7.86
N ALA A 73 1.43 -3.47 -8.09
CA ALA A 73 0.91 -4.82 -8.30
C ALA A 73 0.13 -5.36 -7.10
N GLN A 74 0.55 -5.01 -5.87
CA GLN A 74 -0.20 -5.36 -4.66
C GLN A 74 -1.52 -4.60 -4.58
N LEU A 75 -1.54 -3.31 -4.94
CA LEU A 75 -2.76 -2.48 -4.93
C LEU A 75 -3.74 -2.86 -6.06
N ASP A 76 -3.23 -3.37 -7.18
CA ASP A 76 -4.03 -3.83 -8.32
C ASP A 76 -4.55 -5.27 -8.16
N ASP A 77 -4.11 -6.01 -7.15
CA ASP A 77 -4.63 -7.36 -6.84
C ASP A 77 -6.17 -7.29 -6.65
N PRO A 78 -6.97 -7.95 -7.51
CA PRO A 78 -8.43 -7.88 -7.44
C PRO A 78 -9.01 -8.49 -6.16
N GLN A 79 -8.25 -9.34 -5.47
CA GLN A 79 -8.63 -9.94 -4.20
C GLN A 79 -8.22 -9.09 -2.99
N LEU A 80 -7.45 -8.00 -3.20
CA LEU A 80 -7.08 -7.09 -2.11
C LEU A 80 -8.33 -6.47 -1.46
N ASP A 81 -8.38 -6.51 -0.13
CA ASP A 81 -9.38 -5.78 0.64
C ASP A 81 -9.27 -4.26 0.36
N PRO A 82 -10.32 -3.58 -0.14
CA PRO A 82 -10.26 -2.16 -0.44
C PRO A 82 -9.86 -1.27 0.74
N ARG A 83 -10.10 -1.70 1.99
CA ARG A 83 -9.64 -0.99 3.19
C ARG A 83 -8.12 -0.84 3.23
N LYS A 84 -7.37 -1.81 2.70
CA LYS A 84 -5.91 -1.76 2.63
C LYS A 84 -5.42 -0.74 1.61
N ILE A 85 -6.17 -0.56 0.51
CA ILE A 85 -5.92 0.50 -0.47
C ILE A 85 -6.11 1.86 0.19
N ILE A 86 -7.27 2.07 0.84
CA ILE A 86 -7.59 3.33 1.53
C ILE A 86 -6.56 3.60 2.63
N ALA A 87 -6.24 2.60 3.44
CA ALA A 87 -5.28 2.71 4.52
C ALA A 87 -3.89 3.11 4.01
N TYR A 88 -3.41 2.54 2.90
CA TYR A 88 -2.09 2.87 2.38
C TYR A 88 -2.06 4.23 1.67
N LEU A 89 -3.01 4.49 0.77
CA LEU A 89 -3.06 5.76 0.01
C LEU A 89 -3.41 6.96 0.89
N GLY A 90 -4.10 6.75 2.01
CA GLY A 90 -4.36 7.77 3.01
C GLY A 90 -3.13 8.18 3.82
N MET A 91 -2.04 7.40 3.78
CA MET A 91 -0.81 7.66 4.52
C MET A 91 0.15 8.56 3.73
N PRO A 92 1.04 9.32 4.39
CA PRO A 92 2.02 10.18 3.74
C PRO A 92 2.88 9.45 2.70
N GLU A 93 3.26 8.20 2.96
CA GLU A 93 4.07 7.37 2.08
C GLU A 93 3.32 6.97 0.81
N GLY A 94 2.03 6.63 0.94
CA GLY A 94 1.17 6.33 -0.20
C GLY A 94 0.93 7.56 -1.07
N ARG A 95 0.71 8.73 -0.45
CA ARG A 95 0.60 10.02 -1.15
C ARG A 95 1.91 10.36 -1.88
N ALA A 96 3.05 10.21 -1.23
CA ALA A 96 4.36 10.46 -1.83
C ALA A 96 4.64 9.54 -3.03
N LEU A 97 4.28 8.26 -2.93
CA LEU A 97 4.40 7.33 -4.05
C LEU A 97 3.49 7.75 -5.21
N MET A 98 2.25 8.13 -4.91
CA MET A 98 1.30 8.61 -5.92
C MET A 98 1.85 9.83 -6.66
N SER A 99 2.36 10.83 -5.91
CA SER A 99 3.01 12.01 -6.49
C SER A 99 4.25 11.67 -7.32
N GLY A 100 5.07 10.71 -6.89
CA GLY A 100 6.28 10.31 -7.59
C GLY A 100 6.02 9.56 -8.91
N VAL A 101 4.91 8.81 -8.99
CA VAL A 101 4.51 8.06 -10.20
C VAL A 101 3.66 8.92 -11.16
N GLY A 102 2.94 9.91 -10.63
CA GLY A 102 2.06 10.80 -11.40
C GLY A 102 0.66 10.24 -11.64
N ARG A 103 -0.21 11.04 -12.27
CA ARG A 103 -1.65 10.74 -12.42
C ARG A 103 -1.95 9.58 -13.36
N ARG A 104 -1.01 9.19 -14.24
CA ARG A 104 -1.25 8.19 -15.29
C ARG A 104 -1.59 6.83 -14.69
N ALA A 105 -2.40 6.08 -15.44
CA ALA A 105 -2.90 4.70 -15.29
C ALA A 105 -2.70 3.95 -13.95
N PRO A 106 -1.48 3.69 -13.44
CA PRO A 106 -1.19 2.89 -12.26
C PRO A 106 -2.15 2.94 -11.07
N PHE A 107 -2.58 4.13 -10.61
CA PHE A 107 -3.47 4.22 -9.43
C PHE A 107 -4.96 4.24 -9.75
N THR A 108 -5.35 4.32 -11.03
CA THR A 108 -6.75 4.51 -11.44
C THR A 108 -7.65 3.41 -10.88
N ASN A 109 -7.20 2.15 -10.97
CA ASN A 109 -7.99 1.03 -10.45
C ASN A 109 -8.07 1.03 -8.93
N ALA A 110 -6.95 1.30 -8.25
CA ALA A 110 -6.91 1.38 -6.80
C ALA A 110 -7.85 2.48 -6.27
N VAL A 111 -7.76 3.69 -6.82
CA VAL A 111 -8.64 4.82 -6.44
C VAL A 111 -10.10 4.51 -6.74
N ARG A 112 -10.42 3.94 -7.91
CA ARG A 112 -11.79 3.52 -8.24
C ARG A 112 -12.36 2.50 -7.26
N ARG A 113 -11.55 1.53 -6.82
CA ARG A 113 -11.96 0.52 -5.83
C ARG A 113 -12.17 1.13 -4.45
N ALA A 114 -11.31 2.06 -4.04
CA ALA A 114 -11.47 2.83 -2.81
C ALA A 114 -12.78 3.64 -2.83
N ALA A 115 -13.06 4.35 -3.92
CA ALA A 115 -14.30 5.10 -4.12
C ALA A 115 -15.54 4.21 -4.10
N SER A 116 -15.51 3.08 -4.81
CA SER A 116 -16.62 2.11 -4.84
C SER A 116 -16.90 1.53 -3.45
N TYR A 117 -15.83 1.27 -2.68
CA TYR A 117 -15.94 0.81 -1.30
C TYR A 117 -16.61 1.86 -0.42
N ALA A 118 -16.15 3.11 -0.44
CA ALA A 118 -16.74 4.20 0.34
C ALA A 118 -18.23 4.40 0.02
N HIS A 119 -18.60 4.31 -1.25
CA HIS A 119 -20.00 4.42 -1.70
C HIS A 119 -20.90 3.30 -1.14
N SER A 120 -20.33 2.12 -0.86
CA SER A 120 -21.06 1.00 -0.26
C SER A 120 -21.35 1.20 1.24
N PHE A 121 -20.73 2.19 1.90
CA PHE A 121 -20.89 2.47 3.33
C PHE A 121 -21.17 3.97 3.59
N PRO A 122 -22.30 4.52 3.11
CA PRO A 122 -22.56 5.97 3.17
C PRO A 122 -22.64 6.55 4.59
N GLY A 123 -22.92 5.71 5.61
CA GLY A 123 -22.92 6.12 7.02
C GLY A 123 -21.53 6.22 7.66
N ASN A 124 -20.47 5.83 6.95
CA ASN A 124 -19.10 5.85 7.45
C ASN A 124 -18.35 7.09 6.97
N LEU A 125 -18.60 8.20 7.68
CA LEU A 125 -18.02 9.51 7.32
C LEU A 125 -16.50 9.50 7.31
N HIS A 126 -15.87 8.77 8.24
CA HIS A 126 -14.41 8.69 8.30
C HIS A 126 -13.79 8.04 7.05
N VAL A 127 -14.35 6.90 6.60
CA VAL A 127 -13.89 6.24 5.36
C VAL A 127 -14.14 7.13 4.15
N LYS A 128 -15.27 7.84 4.13
CA LYS A 128 -15.58 8.78 3.06
C LYS A 128 -14.59 9.93 2.99
N GLU A 129 -14.31 10.60 4.11
CA GLU A 129 -13.33 11.68 4.19
C GLU A 129 -11.94 11.24 3.70
N LEU A 130 -11.46 10.07 4.16
CA LEU A 130 -10.18 9.54 3.69
C LEU A 130 -10.16 9.28 2.19
N VAL A 131 -11.27 8.80 1.63
CA VAL A 131 -11.37 8.47 0.21
C VAL A 131 -11.50 9.73 -0.64
N ASP A 132 -12.27 10.72 -0.20
CA ASP A 132 -12.38 12.02 -0.85
C ASP A 132 -10.99 12.68 -0.91
N ASP A 133 -10.25 12.68 0.21
CA ASP A 133 -8.86 13.12 0.30
C ASP A 133 -7.92 12.42 -0.70
N ILE A 134 -8.04 11.10 -0.85
CA ILE A 134 -7.25 10.31 -1.80
C ILE A 134 -7.59 10.67 -3.24
N VAL A 135 -8.88 10.81 -3.53
CA VAL A 135 -9.39 11.12 -4.88
C VAL A 135 -8.96 12.53 -5.28
N ASP A 136 -9.10 13.51 -4.40
CA ASP A 136 -8.68 14.90 -4.63
C ASP A 136 -7.17 14.96 -4.87
N ALA A 137 -6.37 14.35 -4.00
CA ALA A 137 -4.92 14.27 -4.17
C ALA A 137 -4.52 13.62 -5.51
N TRP A 138 -5.25 12.59 -5.96
CA TRP A 138 -5.01 11.94 -7.24
C TRP A 138 -5.36 12.84 -8.44
N TYR A 139 -6.44 13.62 -8.36
CA TYR A 139 -6.84 14.55 -9.43
C TYR A 139 -5.87 15.73 -9.60
N GLU A 140 -5.22 16.16 -8.52
CA GLU A 140 -4.20 17.22 -8.52
C GLU A 140 -2.87 16.80 -9.17
N LEU A 141 -2.64 15.51 -9.38
CA LEU A 141 -1.39 15.03 -9.96
C LEU A 141 -1.25 15.43 -11.44
N PRO A 142 -0.01 15.71 -11.89
CA PRO A 142 0.25 16.04 -13.29
C PRO A 142 -0.10 14.87 -14.21
N ALA A 143 -0.66 15.22 -15.37
CA ALA A 143 -1.27 14.31 -16.33
C ALA A 143 -0.28 13.44 -17.10
#